data_AF-A0A1V0Q208-F1
#
_entry.id   AF-A0A1V0Q208-F1
#
_cell.length_a   1.000
_cell.length_b   1.000
_cell.length_c   1.000
_cell.angle_alpha   90.00
_cell.angle_beta   90.00
_cell.angle_gamma   90.00
#
_symmetry.space_group_name_H-M   'P 1'
#
loop_
_entity.id
_entity.type
_entity.pdbx_description
1 polymer ?
#
loop_
_entity_poly.entity_id
_entity_poly.type
_entity_poly.pdbx_seq_one_letter_code
_entity_poly.pdbx_strand_id
1 'polypeptide(L)' 'MQVSKWGNSLAVRLPADLVKALDLKEGDDIEIQLADARTFGIARKAGREDLVNRLKAFAGRLPADFRFDREDANARD' A
#
# COMPACT_ATOMS: atom_id res chain seq x y z
N MET A 1 2.88 4.67 24.86
CA MET A 1 3.88 4.78 23.77
C MET A 1 4.38 6.21 23.71
N GLN A 2 5.66 6.43 23.47
CA GLN A 2 6.25 7.77 23.40
C GLN A 2 7.07 7.85 22.11
N VAL A 3 7.02 9.02 21.46
CA VAL A 3 7.83 9.32 20.30
C VAL A 3 9.28 9.53 20.75
N SER A 4 10.23 8.87 20.08
CA SER A 4 11.66 8.97 20.35
C SER A 4 12.43 9.38 19.10
N LYS A 5 13.59 10.00 19.26
CA LYS A 5 14.47 10.34 18.13
C LYS A 5 15.28 9.11 17.69
N TRP A 6 15.28 8.79 16.41
CA TRP A 6 16.15 7.79 15.79
C TRP A 6 16.87 8.43 14.60
N GLY A 7 18.17 8.69 14.77
CA GLY A 7 18.94 9.49 13.82
C GLY A 7 18.37 10.91 13.68
N ASN A 8 18.03 11.31 12.46
CA ASN A 8 17.39 12.61 12.16
C ASN A 8 15.85 12.53 12.15
N SER A 9 15.28 11.37 12.43
CA SER A 9 13.84 11.10 12.33
C SER A 9 13.22 10.83 13.70
N LEU A 10 11.88 10.86 13.74
CA LEU A 10 11.10 10.43 14.90
C LEU A 10 10.62 8.99 14.68
N ALA A 11 10.58 8.23 15.77
CA ALA A 11 10.19 6.83 15.79
C ALA A 11 9.20 6.55 16.92
N VAL A 12 8.29 5.61 16.66
CA VAL A 12 7.41 5.01 17.66
C VAL A 12 7.71 3.52 17.73
N ARG A 13 7.53 2.93 18.91
CA ARG A 13 7.59 1.47 19.03
C ARG A 13 6.32 0.88 18.42
N LEU A 14 6.42 -0.25 17.73
CA LEU A 14 5.27 -1.03 17.31
C LEU A 14 4.98 -2.11 18.37
N PRO A 15 3.72 -2.31 18.82
CA PRO A 15 3.39 -3.38 19.74
C PRO A 15 3.64 -4.75 19.10
N ALA A 16 4.00 -5.76 19.90
CA ALA A 16 4.28 -7.11 19.41
C ALA A 16 3.09 -7.72 18.64
N ASP A 17 1.86 -7.44 19.08
CA ASP A 17 0.66 -7.96 18.43
C ASP A 17 0.47 -7.38 17.02
N LEU A 18 0.83 -6.10 16.82
CA LEU A 18 0.77 -5.46 15.50
C LEU A 18 1.87 -6.01 14.57
N VAL A 19 3.08 -6.20 15.10
CA VAL A 19 4.19 -6.81 14.36
C VAL A 19 3.79 -8.21 13.87
N LYS A 20 3.16 -9.02 14.73
CA LYS A 20 2.65 -10.35 14.36
C LYS A 20 1.52 -10.30 13.34
N ALA A 21 0.53 -9.43 13.55
CA ALA A 21 -0.63 -9.33 12.66
C ALA A 21 -0.25 -8.90 11.24
N LEU A 22 0.77 -8.05 11.10
CA LEU A 22 1.30 -7.59 9.82
C LEU A 22 2.51 -8.43 9.34
N ASP A 23 2.87 -9.48 10.10
CA ASP A 23 4.03 -10.37 9.88
C ASP A 23 5.35 -9.60 9.61
N LEU A 24 5.53 -8.45 10.26
CA LEU A 24 6.68 -7.57 10.03
C LEU A 24 7.96 -8.19 10.59
N LYS A 25 9.05 -8.03 9.84
CA LYS A 25 10.40 -8.45 10.22
C LYS A 25 11.35 -7.26 10.18
N GLU A 26 12.49 -7.40 10.85
CA GLU A 26 13.55 -6.40 10.77
C GLU A 26 14.02 -6.26 9.30
N GLY A 27 14.08 -5.03 8.81
CA GLY A 27 14.42 -4.73 7.41
C GLY A 27 13.22 -4.67 6.45
N ASP A 28 11.99 -4.93 6.91
CA ASP A 28 10.81 -4.79 6.07
C ASP A 28 10.49 -3.32 5.75
N ASP A 29 10.15 -3.06 4.49
CA ASP A 29 9.59 -1.79 4.06
C ASP A 29 8.12 -1.67 4.47
N ILE A 30 7.82 -0.64 5.25
CA ILE A 30 6.44 -0.30 5.67
C ILE A 30 6.03 1.05 5.09
N GLU A 31 4.73 1.19 4.83
CA GLU A 31 4.12 2.46 4.48
C GLU A 31 3.19 2.90 5.61
N ILE A 32 3.32 4.16 6.02
CA ILE A 32 2.46 4.78 7.03
C ILE A 32 1.60 5.82 6.32
N GLN A 33 0.29 5.63 6.36
CA GLN A 33 -0.68 6.52 5.75
C GLN A 33 -1.56 7.14 6.84
N LEU A 34 -2.08 8.35 6.61
CA LEU A 34 -3.14 8.89 7.44
C LEU A 34 -4.44 8.21 7.02
N ALA A 35 -4.96 7.33 7.87
CA ALA A 35 -6.27 6.73 7.67
C ALA A 35 -7.38 7.75 7.95
N ASP A 36 -7.17 8.60 8.97
CA ASP A 36 -8.04 9.72 9.36
C ASP A 36 -7.22 10.84 10.03
N ALA A 37 -7.87 11.95 10.40
CA ALA A 37 -7.25 13.13 11.04
C ALA A 37 -6.37 12.82 12.26
N ARG A 38 -6.59 11.70 12.97
CA ARG A 38 -5.78 11.27 14.12
C ARG A 38 -5.43 9.78 14.11
N THR A 39 -5.63 9.10 12.98
CA THR A 39 -5.42 7.65 12.86
C THR A 39 -4.35 7.37 11.82
N PHE A 40 -3.29 6.68 12.23
CA PHE A 40 -2.30 6.17 11.31
C PHE A 40 -2.65 4.74 10.89
N GLY A 41 -2.75 4.51 9.59
CA GLY A 41 -2.74 3.17 9.01
C GLY A 41 -1.30 2.73 8.76
N ILE A 42 -0.96 1.52 9.21
CA ILE A 42 0.34 0.90 8.96
C ILE A 42 0.09 -0.34 8.12
N ALA A 43 0.74 -0.41 6.96
CA ALA A 43 0.68 -1.56 6.08
C ALA A 43 2.09 -1.95 5.63
N ARG A 44 2.30 -3.24 5.40
CA ARG A 44 3.48 -3.69 4.65
C ARG A 44 3.34 -3.18 3.22
N LYS A 45 4.45 -2.72 2.64
CA LYS A 45 4.47 -2.37 1.22
C LYS A 45 4.14 -3.61 0.39
N ALA A 46 3.14 -3.49 -0.49
CA ALA A 46 2.72 -4.59 -1.35
C ALA A 46 3.87 -5.01 -2.28
N GLY A 47 4.16 -6.32 -2.32
CA GLY A 47 5.12 -6.89 -3.25
C GLY A 47 4.57 -6.93 -4.67
N ARG A 48 5.44 -7.19 -5.65
CA ARG A 48 5.03 -7.33 -7.06
C ARG A 48 3.91 -8.34 -7.25
N GLU A 49 3.98 -9.48 -6.55
CA GLU A 49 2.97 -10.54 -6.65
C GLU A 49 1.62 -10.11 -6.05
N ASP A 50 1.64 -9.40 -4.92
CA ASP A 50 0.43 -8.84 -4.30
C ASP A 50 -0.27 -7.86 -5.24
N LEU A 51 0.51 -7.01 -5.91
CA LEU A 51 0.00 -6.06 -6.90
C LEU A 51 -0.64 -6.79 -8.09
N VAL A 52 0.02 -7.82 -8.61
CA VAL A 52 -0.53 -8.65 -9.70
C VAL A 52 -1.82 -9.35 -9.25
N ASN A 53 -1.86 -9.91 -8.04
CA ASN A 53 -3.06 -10.54 -7.51
C ASN A 53 -4.21 -9.54 -7.31
N ARG A 54 -3.92 -8.30 -6.91
CA ARG A 54 -4.91 -7.24 -6.83
C ARG A 54 -5.49 -6.89 -8.20
N LEU A 55 -4.66 -6.87 -9.26
CA LEU A 55 -5.13 -6.66 -10.64
C LEU A 55 -6.05 -7.79 -11.13
N LYS A 56 -5.79 -9.04 -10.72
CA LYS A 56 -6.66 -10.18 -11.10
C LYS A 56 -8.10 -10.02 -10.63
N ALA A 57 -8.37 -9.29 -9.54
CA ALA A 57 -9.73 -9.02 -9.08
C ALA A 57 -10.58 -8.19 -10.08
N PHE A 58 -9.93 -7.56 -11.05
CA PHE A 58 -10.57 -6.80 -12.13
C PHE A 58 -10.64 -7.57 -13.47
N ALA A 59 -10.14 -8.81 -13.52
CA ALA A 59 -10.21 -9.63 -14.72
C ALA A 59 -11.67 -9.92 -15.12
N GLY A 60 -11.96 -9.92 -16.42
CA GLY A 60 -13.28 -10.25 -16.96
C GLY A 60 -14.35 -9.15 -16.79
N ARG A 61 -13.98 -7.95 -16.30
CA ARG A 61 -14.91 -6.81 -16.20
C ARG A 61 -15.12 -6.06 -17.51
N LEU A 62 -14.30 -6.32 -18.52
CA LEU A 62 -14.35 -5.65 -19.80
C LEU A 62 -15.16 -6.49 -20.81
N PRO A 63 -15.91 -5.85 -21.72
CA PRO A 63 -16.59 -6.51 -22.83
C PRO A 63 -15.64 -7.39 -23.65
N ALA A 64 -16.18 -8.43 -24.29
CA ALA A 64 -15.40 -9.36 -25.11
C ALA A 64 -14.71 -8.69 -26.31
N ASP A 65 -15.29 -7.60 -26.80
CA ASP A 65 -14.83 -6.77 -27.91
C ASP A 65 -14.06 -5.53 -27.44
N PHE A 66 -13.84 -5.36 -26.14
CA PHE A 66 -13.11 -4.22 -25.62
C PHE A 66 -11.67 -4.21 -26.11
N ARG A 67 -11.30 -3.12 -26.78
CA ARG A 67 -9.94 -2.82 -27.20
C ARG A 67 -9.52 -1.51 -26.57
N PHE A 68 -8.46 -1.54 -25.78
CA PHE A 68 -7.86 -0.32 -25.25
C PHE A 68 -7.14 0.42 -26.39
N ASP A 69 -7.56 1.66 -26.65
CA ASP A 69 -6.87 2.59 -27.54
C ASP A 69 -6.24 3.72 -26.70
N ARG A 70 -4.93 3.88 -26.86
CA ARG A 70 -4.16 4.86 -26.08
C ARG A 70 -4.39 6.29 -26.57
N GLU A 71 -4.52 6.50 -27.86
CA GLU A 71 -4.63 7.84 -28.44
C GLU A 71 -6.03 8.40 -28.14
N ASP A 72 -7.07 7.57 -28.30
CA ASP A 72 -8.44 7.92 -27.93
C ASP A 72 -8.55 8.27 -26.44
N ALA A 73 -7.95 7.45 -25.56
CA ALA A 73 -7.96 7.71 -24.11
C ALA A 73 -7.17 8.95 -23.68
N ASN A 74 -6.23 9.45 -24.49
CA ASN A 74 -5.42 10.63 -24.21
C ASN A 74 -5.84 11.86 -25.01
N ALA A 75 -6.86 11.77 -25.85
CA ALA A 75 -7.42 12.91 -26.55
C ALA A 75 -7.94 13.94 -25.52
N ARG A 76 -7.55 15.19 -25.70
CA ARG A 76 -8.02 16.32 -24.89
C ARG A 76 -8.69 17.30 -25.86
N ASP A 77 -9.98 17.51 -25.67
CA ASP A 77 -10.72 18.64 -26.26
C ASP A 77 -10.32 19.97 -25.59
#